data_AF-A0A175RIU4-F1
#
_entry.id   AF-A0A175RIU4-F1
#
_cell.length_a   1.000
_cell.length_b   1.000
_cell.length_c   1.000
_cell.angle_alpha   90.00
_cell.angle_beta   90.00
_cell.angle_gamma   90.00
#
_symmetry.space_group_name_H-M   'P 1'
#
loop_
_entity.id
_entity.type
_entity.pdbx_description
1 polymer ?
#
loop_
_entity_poly.entity_id
_entity_poly.type
_entity_poly.pdbx_seq_one_letter_code
_entity_poly.pdbx_strand_id
1 'polypeptide(L)'
;MTDIRSKPQAMRPELETLAEATRCQVALELFDLVKVKLAVTKAAKAGRLTYVLRPPVPLDLRGTPAAGKLKEWADKEGLTLDWGTPEPVMEGGFEVARLVPVAVGWGAPRLVVGDGS
;
A
#
# COMPACT_ATOMS: atom_id res chain seq x y z
N MET A 1 -13.33 -46.36 26.98
CA MET A 1 -13.34 -45.84 25.60
C MET A 1 -13.08 -44.34 25.69
N THR A 2 -11.86 -43.91 25.38
CA THR A 2 -11.43 -42.52 25.58
C THR A 2 -11.72 -41.72 24.31
N ASP A 3 -12.55 -40.68 24.45
CA ASP A 3 -13.01 -39.82 23.35
C ASP A 3 -11.87 -38.87 22.92
N ILE A 4 -11.26 -39.12 21.76
CA ILE A 4 -10.18 -38.29 21.19
C ILE A 4 -10.82 -37.34 20.17
N ARG A 5 -11.61 -36.37 20.64
CA ARG A 5 -12.07 -35.24 19.83
C ARG A 5 -11.37 -33.98 20.29
N SER A 6 -10.05 -33.96 20.14
CA SER A 6 -9.26 -32.72 20.21
C SER A 6 -9.68 -31.82 19.06
N LYS A 7 -10.54 -30.84 19.34
CA LYS A 7 -10.86 -29.75 18.41
C LYS A 7 -9.60 -28.90 18.20
N PRO A 8 -9.11 -28.70 16.97
CA PRO A 8 -8.13 -27.64 16.70
C PRO A 8 -8.89 -26.34 16.49
N GLN A 9 -9.22 -25.61 17.57
CA GLN A 9 -10.00 -24.35 17.44
C GLN A 9 -9.33 -23.10 18.05
N ALA A 10 -8.12 -23.19 18.60
CA ALA A 10 -7.47 -22.03 19.24
C ALA A 10 -6.36 -21.35 18.42
N MET A 11 -5.99 -21.86 17.24
CA MET A 11 -4.78 -21.39 16.51
C MET A 11 -5.04 -20.29 15.46
N ARG A 12 -6.30 -19.90 15.23
CA ARG A 12 -6.69 -18.93 14.18
C ARG A 12 -6.55 -17.44 14.54
N PRO A 13 -6.89 -16.96 15.76
CA PRO A 13 -6.86 -15.52 16.02
C PRO A 13 -5.44 -14.95 16.07
N GLU A 14 -4.46 -15.72 16.54
CA GLU A 14 -3.05 -15.26 16.64
C GLU A 14 -2.37 -15.14 15.26
N LEU A 15 -2.75 -15.98 14.29
CA LEU A 15 -2.25 -15.89 12.92
C LEU A 15 -2.85 -14.70 12.16
N GLU A 16 -4.13 -14.41 12.39
CA GLU A 16 -4.83 -13.26 11.80
C GLU A 16 -4.28 -11.93 12.37
N THR A 17 -3.99 -11.87 13.66
CA THR A 17 -3.39 -10.66 14.28
C THR A 17 -1.97 -10.41 13.82
N LEU A 18 -1.15 -11.46 13.63
CA LEU A 18 0.20 -11.33 13.08
C LEU A 18 0.17 -10.84 11.62
N ALA A 19 -0.70 -11.41 10.78
CA ALA A 19 -0.86 -10.96 9.40
C ALA A 19 -1.31 -9.50 9.32
N GLU A 20 -2.24 -9.09 10.18
CA GLU A 20 -2.70 -7.70 10.28
C GLU A 20 -1.60 -6.74 10.74
N ALA A 21 -0.80 -7.16 11.73
CA ALA A 21 0.32 -6.38 12.24
C ALA A 21 1.41 -6.19 11.17
N THR A 22 1.77 -7.26 10.45
CA THR A 22 2.71 -7.20 9.32
C THR A 22 2.19 -6.26 8.23
N ARG A 23 0.89 -6.34 7.90
CA ARG A 23 0.25 -5.46 6.92
C ARG A 23 0.32 -3.98 7.32
N CYS A 24 0.02 -3.68 8.59
CA CYS A 24 0.10 -2.33 9.11
C CYS A 24 1.54 -1.79 9.10
N GLN A 25 2.52 -2.61 9.48
CA GLN A 25 3.93 -2.22 9.49
C GLN A 25 4.43 -1.87 8.08
N VAL A 26 4.18 -2.75 7.10
CA VAL A 26 4.56 -2.51 5.70
C VAL A 26 3.88 -1.25 5.16
N ALA A 27 2.61 -1.02 5.50
CA ALA A 27 1.89 0.17 5.08
C ALA A 27 2.46 1.46 5.67
N LEU A 28 2.90 1.45 6.94
CA LEU A 28 3.56 2.62 7.56
C LEU A 28 4.88 2.98 6.88
N GLU A 29 5.66 1.97 6.49
CA GLU A 29 6.94 2.20 5.81
C GLU A 29 6.76 2.69 4.38
N LEU A 30 5.82 2.09 3.63
CA LEU A 30 5.57 2.41 2.23
C LEU A 30 4.80 3.73 2.05
N PHE A 31 3.79 3.98 2.89
CA PHE A 31 2.93 5.16 2.83
C PHE A 31 3.33 6.26 3.84
N ASP A 32 4.59 6.27 4.25
CA ASP A 32 5.16 7.42 4.97
C ASP A 32 4.97 8.69 4.15
N LEU A 33 4.09 9.58 4.61
CA LEU A 33 3.67 10.76 3.85
C LEU A 33 4.85 11.69 3.49
N VAL A 34 5.89 11.76 4.32
CA VAL A 34 7.05 12.60 4.05
C VAL A 34 7.81 12.02 2.85
N LYS A 35 8.07 10.71 2.85
CA LYS A 35 8.74 10.02 1.74
C LYS A 35 7.90 10.05 0.46
N VAL A 36 6.59 9.81 0.56
CA VAL A 36 5.70 9.81 -0.61
C VAL A 36 5.66 11.20 -1.27
N LYS A 37 5.48 12.27 -0.48
CA LYS A 37 5.49 13.66 -1.01
C LYS A 37 6.79 13.99 -1.73
N LEU A 38 7.93 13.60 -1.17
CA LEU A 38 9.23 13.82 -1.78
C LEU A 38 9.35 13.07 -3.11
N ALA A 39 8.90 11.82 -3.16
CA ALA A 39 8.95 11.00 -4.36
C ALA A 39 8.01 11.52 -5.46
N VAL A 40 6.79 11.92 -5.11
CA VAL A 40 5.82 12.56 -6.01
C VAL A 40 6.39 13.85 -6.59
N THR A 41 6.95 14.72 -5.74
CA THR A 41 7.59 15.97 -6.18
C THR A 41 8.75 15.71 -7.14
N LYS A 42 9.61 14.73 -6.84
CA LYS A 42 10.72 14.34 -7.72
C LYS A 42 10.21 13.81 -9.06
N ALA A 43 9.19 12.96 -9.05
CA ALA A 43 8.59 12.41 -10.26
C ALA A 43 7.97 13.51 -11.15
N ALA A 44 7.27 14.47 -10.53
CA ALA A 44 6.71 15.62 -11.22
C ALA A 44 7.79 16.52 -11.85
N LYS A 45 8.88 16.79 -11.12
CA LYS A 45 10.06 17.52 -11.65
C LYS A 45 10.72 16.79 -12.82
N ALA A 46 10.65 15.46 -12.86
CA ALA A 46 11.13 14.65 -13.97
C ALA A 46 10.14 14.54 -15.15
N GLY A 47 9.04 15.31 -15.13
CA GLY A 47 8.03 15.32 -16.20
C GLY A 47 7.08 14.12 -16.19
N ARG A 48 7.05 13.33 -15.10
CA ARG A 48 6.06 12.26 -14.93
C ARG A 48 4.73 12.86 -14.49
N LEU A 49 3.64 12.11 -14.69
CA LEU A 49 2.29 12.45 -14.22
C LEU A 49 1.79 11.51 -13.12
N THR A 50 2.55 10.45 -12.85
CA THR A 50 2.21 9.43 -11.87
C THR A 50 3.45 8.93 -11.14
N TYR A 51 3.25 8.53 -9.90
CA TYR A 51 4.22 7.82 -9.08
C TYR A 51 3.58 6.56 -8.52
N VAL A 52 4.24 5.41 -8.70
CA VAL A 52 3.71 4.10 -8.29
C VAL A 52 4.47 3.60 -7.06
N LEU A 53 3.74 3.38 -5.99
CA LEU A 53 4.18 2.73 -4.76
C LEU A 53 3.97 1.23 -4.90
N ARG A 54 5.06 0.46 -4.86
CA ARG A 54 5.02 -1.00 -4.90
C ARG A 54 5.44 -1.57 -3.55
N PRO A 55 4.57 -2.33 -2.86
CA PRO A 55 4.95 -3.03 -1.64
C PRO A 55 6.17 -3.94 -1.87
N PRO A 56 7.07 -4.09 -0.89
CA PRO A 56 8.24 -4.96 -1.00
C PRO A 56 7.87 -6.45 -0.96
N VAL A 57 6.67 -6.78 -0.49
CA VAL A 57 6.12 -8.14 -0.43
C VAL A 57 4.72 -8.16 -1.03
N PRO A 58 4.26 -9.29 -1.59
CA PRO A 58 2.93 -9.38 -2.20
C PRO A 58 1.84 -9.30 -1.13
N LEU A 59 1.31 -8.10 -0.94
CA LEU A 59 0.31 -7.82 0.09
C LEU A 59 -0.61 -6.69 -0.35
N ASP A 60 -1.89 -6.81 0.00
CA ASP A 60 -2.86 -5.74 -0.16
C ASP A 60 -2.84 -4.83 1.08
N LEU A 61 -2.50 -3.55 0.88
CA LEU A 61 -2.38 -2.56 1.96
C LEU A 61 -3.66 -1.72 2.13
N ARG A 62 -4.73 -2.01 1.39
CA ARG A 62 -6.03 -1.34 1.52
C ARG A 62 -6.61 -1.56 2.93
N GLY A 63 -7.27 -0.52 3.44
CA GLY A 63 -7.90 -0.56 4.77
C GLY A 63 -6.93 -0.32 5.94
N THR A 64 -5.63 -0.20 5.70
CA THR A 64 -4.68 0.17 6.75
C THR A 64 -4.82 1.66 7.13
N PRO A 65 -4.48 2.06 8.38
CA PRO A 65 -4.51 3.46 8.79
C PRO A 65 -3.60 4.37 7.93
N ALA A 66 -2.47 3.83 7.46
CA ALA A 66 -1.55 4.57 6.60
C ALA A 66 -2.15 4.82 5.20
N ALA A 67 -2.86 3.84 4.63
CA ALA A 67 -3.58 4.01 3.38
C ALA A 67 -4.69 5.07 3.49
N GLY A 68 -5.40 5.12 4.62
CA GLY A 68 -6.39 6.16 4.91
C GLY A 68 -5.78 7.56 4.89
N LYS A 69 -4.67 7.77 5.62
CA LYS A 69 -3.94 9.04 5.64
C LYS A 69 -3.42 9.45 4.25
N LEU A 70 -2.93 8.50 3.47
CA LEU A 70 -2.49 8.76 2.09
C LEU A 70 -3.64 9.22 1.21
N LYS A 71 -4.81 8.57 1.33
CA LYS A 71 -6.01 8.96 0.61
C LYS A 71 -6.50 10.36 1.02
N GLU A 72 -6.58 10.65 2.32
CA GLU A 72 -6.96 11.97 2.82
C GLU A 72 -6.04 13.08 2.29
N TRP A 73 -4.74 12.83 2.30
CA TRP A 73 -3.78 13.76 1.72
C TRP A 73 -3.98 13.93 0.21
N ALA A 74 -4.12 12.83 -0.55
CA ALA A 74 -4.33 12.89 -1.99
C ALA A 74 -5.60 13.68 -2.35
N ASP A 75 -6.71 13.40 -1.66
CA ASP A 75 -7.98 14.09 -1.87
C ASP A 75 -7.84 15.61 -1.57
N LYS A 76 -7.12 15.98 -0.50
CA LYS A 76 -6.87 17.38 -0.13
C LYS A 76 -6.06 18.15 -1.18
N GLU A 77 -5.07 17.51 -1.78
CA GLU A 77 -4.20 18.12 -2.80
C GLU A 77 -4.78 18.01 -4.22
N GLY A 78 -5.97 17.42 -4.40
CA GLY A 78 -6.55 17.19 -5.71
C GLY A 78 -5.78 16.17 -6.56
N LEU A 79 -5.07 15.26 -5.91
CA LEU A 79 -4.35 14.15 -6.54
C LEU A 79 -5.28 12.96 -6.73
N THR A 80 -5.02 12.16 -7.77
CA THR A 80 -5.73 10.90 -7.98
C THR A 80 -4.97 9.77 -7.31
N LEU A 81 -5.65 8.97 -6.48
CA LEU A 81 -5.10 7.75 -5.92
C LEU A 81 -5.81 6.55 -6.53
N ASP A 82 -5.06 5.73 -7.26
CA ASP A 82 -5.55 4.53 -7.92
C ASP A 82 -4.90 3.27 -7.34
N TRP A 83 -5.74 2.28 -7.03
CA TRP A 83 -5.28 0.98 -6.58
C TRP A 83 -5.17 0.11 -7.83
N GLY A 84 -3.94 -0.19 -8.23
CA GLY A 84 -3.68 -0.90 -9.47
C GLY A 84 -4.25 -2.32 -9.46
N THR A 85 -4.24 -2.93 -10.64
CA THR A 85 -4.67 -4.32 -10.79
C THR A 85 -3.77 -5.25 -9.97
N PRO A 86 -4.33 -6.22 -9.23
CA PRO A 86 -3.53 -7.22 -8.54
C PRO A 86 -2.60 -7.97 -9.51
N GLU A 87 -1.30 -7.89 -9.28
CA GLU A 87 -0.25 -8.56 -10.06
C GLU A 87 0.03 -9.94 -9.42
N PRO A 88 -0.02 -11.06 -10.17
CA PRO A 88 0.32 -12.38 -9.63
C PRO A 88 1.82 -12.48 -9.39
N VAL A 89 2.19 -13.05 -8.24
CA VAL A 89 3.58 -13.38 -7.92
C VAL A 89 3.79 -14.86 -8.09
N MET A 90 4.70 -15.20 -9.01
CA MET A 90 4.95 -16.56 -9.46
C MET A 90 6.22 -17.12 -8.81
N GLU A 91 6.15 -18.32 -8.27
CA GLU A 91 7.30 -19.07 -7.76
C GLU A 91 7.24 -20.50 -8.33
N GLY A 92 8.33 -20.95 -8.96
CA GLY A 92 8.37 -22.28 -9.60
C GLY A 92 7.33 -22.49 -10.71
N GLY A 93 6.79 -21.41 -11.30
CA GLY A 93 5.72 -21.48 -12.31
C GLY A 93 4.30 -21.52 -11.74
N PHE A 94 4.13 -21.43 -10.41
CA PHE A 94 2.83 -21.39 -9.74
C PHE A 94 2.59 -20.02 -9.11
N GLU A 95 1.33 -19.56 -9.11
CA GLU A 95 0.94 -18.33 -8.39
C GLU A 95 0.96 -18.61 -6.88
N VAL A 96 1.79 -17.88 -6.14
CA VAL A 96 1.92 -18.02 -4.68
C VAL A 96 1.28 -16.87 -3.91
N ALA A 97 1.15 -15.69 -4.53
CA ALA A 97 0.53 -14.52 -3.89
C ALA A 97 0.13 -13.45 -4.93
N ARG A 98 -0.53 -12.38 -4.46
CA ARG A 98 -0.89 -11.20 -5.28
C ARG A 98 -0.39 -9.90 -4.66
N LEU A 99 0.20 -9.05 -5.49
CA LEU A 99 0.66 -7.71 -5.14
C LEU A 99 -0.38 -6.67 -5.62
N VAL A 100 -0.72 -5.69 -4.79
CA VAL A 100 -1.57 -4.56 -5.20
C VAL A 100 -0.74 -3.27 -5.18
N PRO A 101 -0.32 -2.74 -6.34
CA PRO A 101 0.40 -1.46 -6.39
C PRO A 101 -0.56 -0.28 -6.17
N VAL A 102 -0.01 0.87 -5.74
CA VAL A 102 -0.78 2.11 -5.57
C VAL A 102 -0.18 3.21 -6.42
N ALA A 103 -0.96 3.80 -7.32
CA ALA A 103 -0.55 4.93 -8.12
C ALA A 103 -1.10 6.23 -7.51
N VAL A 104 -0.21 7.22 -7.38
CA VAL A 104 -0.57 8.61 -7.08
C VAL A 104 -0.33 9.41 -8.36
N GLY A 105 -1.39 10.02 -8.90
CA GLY A 105 -1.38 10.78 -10.14
C GLY A 105 -1.77 12.24 -9.94
N TRP A 106 -1.37 13.07 -10.90
CA TRP A 106 -1.71 14.49 -10.96
C TRP A 106 -2.05 14.90 -12.39
N GLY A 107 -2.95 15.88 -12.53
CA GLY A 107 -3.20 16.54 -13.81
C GLY A 107 -1.94 17.25 -14.33
N ALA A 108 -1.90 17.55 -15.63
CA ALA A 108 -0.80 18.27 -16.29
C ALA A 108 -0.22 19.36 -15.38
N PRO A 109 1.13 19.55 -15.35
CA PRO A 109 1.84 20.12 -14.21
C PRO A 109 1.29 21.49 -13.81
N ARG A 110 0.33 21.51 -12.88
CA ARG A 110 0.10 22.63 -11.98
C ARG A 110 0.87 22.32 -10.70
N LEU A 111 2.19 22.13 -10.85
CA LEU A 111 3.08 22.44 -9.75
C LEU A 111 3.02 23.96 -9.61
N VAL A 112 2.05 24.45 -8.84
CA VAL A 112 2.23 25.73 -8.17
C VAL A 112 3.35 25.45 -7.19
N VAL A 113 4.58 25.70 -7.63
CA VAL A 113 5.71 25.90 -6.73
C VAL A 113 5.30 27.14 -5.94
N GLY A 114 4.69 26.91 -4.77
CA GLY A 114 4.59 27.94 -3.76
C GLY A 114 6.02 28.21 -3.32
N ASP A 115 6.69 29.14 -4.01
CA ASP A 115 7.77 29.90 -3.41
C ASP A 115 7.15 30.61 -2.20
N GLY A 116 7.37 30.02 -1.03
CA GLY A 116 7.08 30.67 0.24
C GLY A 116 8.01 31.87 0.36
N SER A 117 7.40 33.05 0.31
CA SER A 117 7.97 34.34 0.70
C SER A 117 8.63 34.31 2.08
#